data_AF-A0A7W1N2I7-F1
#
_entry.id   AF-A0A7W1N2I7-F1
#
_cell.length_a   1.000
_cell.length_b   1.000
_cell.length_c   1.000
_cell.angle_alpha   90.00
_cell.angle_beta   90.00
_cell.angle_gamma   90.00
#
_symmetry.space_group_name_H-M   'P 1'
#
loop_
_entity.id
_entity.type
_entity.pdbx_description
1 polymer ?
#
loop_
_entity_poly.entity_id
_entity_poly.type
_entity_poly.pdbx_seq_one_letter_code
_entity_poly.pdbx_strand_id
1 'polypeptide(L)'
;MRYVRQLDGIRALAVLAVVGLHANLPGMHGGGIGVDVFFVLSGYLITSILLREISSTGRIDRSKFYVRRALRLLPALVVAIVWTAVLDIAAARGGGHIAAAAPAALFYYANWLVSFRPDALGFLGQTWSLAIEEQFYILWPLLLLIGAVRRNLTRWIPAFLVATVALRLVAFKIEGSGVLTWTPARTDELAIGAWLAALELRRAPLPRLLVSPGMAWAATGVLGVAFLSFARVSGLAVAGGFIDVACLATMIVIAHAAHGTSLLTRVLGWSPLVAVGRVSYGIYLYHYAILIYLRANSSSEAKIIGVGLPVTALLTVTSWFLIERPALRLKMRIARSPALHPEPGLLPIEASST
;
A
#
# COMPACT_ATOMS: atom_id res chain seq x y z
N MET A 1 -17.49 5.83 -1.86
CA MET A 1 -17.51 4.58 -1.09
C MET A 1 -17.98 4.94 0.30
N ARG A 2 -18.96 4.21 0.84
CA ARG A 2 -19.21 4.24 2.28
C ARG A 2 -17.95 3.73 2.97
N TYR A 3 -17.60 4.30 4.13
CA TYR A 3 -16.44 3.85 4.90
C TYR A 3 -16.62 2.38 5.33
N VAL A 4 -15.67 1.51 4.99
CA VAL A 4 -15.66 0.08 5.33
C VAL A 4 -14.63 -0.17 6.41
N ARG A 5 -15.11 -0.39 7.65
CA ARG A 5 -14.26 -0.55 8.84
C ARG A 5 -13.31 -1.75 8.71
N GLN A 6 -13.78 -2.82 8.10
CA GLN A 6 -13.08 -4.07 7.95
C GLN A 6 -11.79 -3.92 7.13
N LEU A 7 -11.74 -2.98 6.18
CA LEU A 7 -10.52 -2.72 5.41
C LEU A 7 -9.41 -2.11 6.28
N ASP A 8 -9.75 -1.30 7.29
CA ASP A 8 -8.77 -0.87 8.29
C ASP A 8 -8.32 -2.06 9.15
N GLY A 9 -9.22 -3.01 9.45
CA GLY A 9 -8.86 -4.25 10.12
C GLY A 9 -7.81 -5.07 9.35
N ILE A 10 -7.98 -5.19 8.03
CA ILE A 10 -7.00 -5.87 7.17
C ILE A 10 -5.65 -5.13 7.20
N ARG A 11 -5.65 -3.79 7.10
CA ARG A 11 -4.42 -2.98 7.23
C ARG A 11 -3.71 -3.18 8.56
N ALA A 12 -4.47 -3.32 9.64
CA ALA A 12 -3.91 -3.54 10.96
C ALA A 12 -3.16 -4.87 11.04
N LEU A 13 -3.78 -5.96 10.55
CA LEU A 13 -3.11 -7.27 10.49
C LEU A 13 -1.86 -7.21 9.60
N ALA A 14 -1.95 -6.55 8.44
CA ALA A 14 -0.83 -6.37 7.52
C ALA A 14 0.35 -5.62 8.16
N VAL A 15 0.10 -4.47 8.80
CA VAL A 15 1.19 -3.71 9.43
C VAL A 15 1.77 -4.42 10.65
N LEU A 16 0.94 -5.10 11.45
CA LEU A 16 1.41 -5.87 12.60
C LEU A 16 2.29 -7.04 12.15
N ALA A 17 1.94 -7.70 11.04
CA ALA A 17 2.76 -8.73 10.42
C ALA A 17 4.14 -8.18 10.00
N VAL A 18 4.18 -7.03 9.30
CA VAL A 18 5.45 -6.39 8.90
C VAL A 18 6.29 -5.98 10.10
N VAL A 19 5.68 -5.35 11.11
CA VAL A 19 6.37 -4.95 12.34
C VAL A 19 6.91 -6.18 13.07
N GLY A 20 6.13 -7.26 13.15
CA GLY A 20 6.55 -8.51 13.77
C GLY A 20 7.77 -9.12 13.08
N LEU A 21 7.81 -9.09 11.73
CA LEU A 21 8.98 -9.51 10.96
C LEU A 21 10.21 -8.65 11.30
N HIS A 22 10.11 -7.32 11.22
CA HIS A 22 11.25 -6.43 11.46
C HIS A 22 11.73 -6.40 12.93
N ALA A 23 10.83 -6.72 13.86
CA ALA A 23 11.13 -6.89 15.27
C ALA A 23 11.69 -8.29 15.61
N ASN A 24 11.91 -9.16 14.61
CA ASN A 24 12.39 -10.54 14.78
C ASN A 24 11.53 -11.35 15.76
N LEU A 25 10.21 -11.11 15.80
CA LEU A 25 9.34 -11.87 16.70
C LEU A 25 9.29 -13.34 16.27
N PRO A 26 9.40 -14.30 17.21
CA PRO A 26 9.34 -15.72 16.89
C PRO A 26 8.07 -16.07 16.10
N GLY A 27 8.24 -16.78 14.98
CA GLY A 27 7.14 -17.19 14.11
C GLY A 27 6.65 -16.12 13.11
N MET A 28 7.18 -14.90 13.11
CA MET A 28 6.75 -13.81 12.23
C MET A 28 7.51 -13.70 10.90
N HIS A 29 8.19 -14.76 10.47
CA HIS A 29 8.99 -14.78 9.22
C HIS A 29 8.17 -14.46 7.96
N GLY A 30 6.86 -14.76 7.96
CA GLY A 30 5.94 -14.43 6.88
C GLY A 30 5.45 -12.98 6.85
N GLY A 31 5.96 -12.11 7.73
CA GLY A 31 5.46 -10.72 7.83
C GLY A 31 5.59 -9.88 6.57
N GLY A 32 6.45 -10.29 5.63
CA GLY A 32 6.57 -9.68 4.31
C GLY A 32 5.27 -9.71 3.50
N ILE A 33 4.43 -10.74 3.72
CA ILE A 33 3.09 -10.84 3.11
C ILE A 33 2.19 -9.66 3.49
N GLY A 34 2.46 -9.02 4.63
CA GLY A 34 1.76 -7.78 5.00
C GLY A 34 1.95 -6.67 3.97
N VAL A 35 3.13 -6.56 3.34
CA VAL A 35 3.37 -5.60 2.24
C VAL A 35 2.52 -5.96 1.02
N ASP A 36 2.49 -7.25 0.67
CA ASP A 36 1.70 -7.72 -0.47
C ASP A 36 0.19 -7.46 -0.26
N VAL A 37 -0.29 -7.65 0.97
CA VAL A 37 -1.65 -7.28 1.38
C VAL A 37 -1.91 -5.77 1.22
N PHE A 38 -0.94 -4.93 1.57
CA PHE A 38 -1.04 -3.48 1.34
C PHE A 38 -1.13 -3.15 -0.15
N PHE A 39 -0.33 -3.77 -1.01
CA PHE A 39 -0.39 -3.54 -2.46
C PHE A 39 -1.76 -3.88 -3.04
N VAL A 40 -2.34 -5.03 -2.69
CA VAL A 40 -3.70 -5.40 -3.14
C VAL A 40 -4.75 -4.41 -2.61
N LEU A 41 -4.68 -4.03 -1.32
CA LEU A 41 -5.58 -3.02 -0.75
C LEU A 41 -5.47 -1.66 -1.45
N SER A 42 -4.23 -1.23 -1.73
CA SER A 42 -3.91 0.04 -2.38
C SER A 42 -4.46 0.08 -3.81
N GLY A 43 -4.21 -0.98 -4.58
CA GLY A 43 -4.78 -1.18 -5.92
C GLY A 43 -6.30 -1.15 -5.91
N TYR A 44 -6.93 -1.86 -4.98
CA TYR A 44 -8.40 -1.86 -4.81
C TYR A 44 -8.92 -0.45 -4.53
N LEU A 45 -8.41 0.21 -3.49
CA LEU A 45 -8.97 1.47 -3.04
C LEU A 45 -8.78 2.61 -4.02
N ILE A 46 -7.60 2.75 -4.62
CA ILE A 46 -7.33 3.80 -5.62
C ILE A 46 -8.18 3.57 -6.85
N THR A 47 -8.23 2.34 -7.36
CA THR A 47 -9.04 2.01 -8.54
C THR A 47 -10.52 2.24 -8.26
N SER A 48 -11.04 1.80 -7.12
CA SER A 48 -12.45 2.01 -6.79
C SER A 48 -12.79 3.49 -6.62
N ILE A 49 -11.87 4.33 -6.11
CA ILE A 49 -12.08 5.78 -6.02
C ILE A 49 -12.17 6.37 -7.44
N LEU A 50 -11.19 6.09 -8.30
CA LEU A 50 -11.12 6.64 -9.66
C LEU A 50 -12.30 6.17 -10.53
N LEU A 51 -12.60 4.88 -10.51
CA LEU A 51 -13.71 4.31 -11.28
C LEU A 51 -15.07 4.88 -10.87
N ARG A 52 -15.28 5.13 -9.57
CA ARG A 52 -16.51 5.80 -9.10
C ARG A 52 -16.55 7.27 -9.48
N GLU A 53 -15.43 7.98 -9.39
CA GLU A 53 -15.34 9.38 -9.84
C GLU A 53 -15.74 9.47 -11.32
N ILE A 54 -15.18 8.62 -12.18
CA ILE A 54 -15.55 8.50 -13.60
C ILE A 54 -17.03 8.14 -13.77
N SER A 55 -17.53 7.15 -13.02
CA SER A 55 -18.94 6.74 -13.11
C SER A 55 -19.93 7.85 -12.69
N SER A 56 -19.51 8.77 -11.83
CA SER A 56 -20.35 9.86 -11.32
C SER A 56 -20.19 11.17 -12.08
N THR A 57 -19.02 11.46 -12.65
CA THR A 57 -18.69 12.76 -13.26
C THR A 57 -18.25 12.67 -14.72
N GLY A 58 -18.05 11.46 -15.25
CA GLY A 58 -17.52 11.22 -16.60
C GLY A 58 -16.01 11.48 -16.76
N ARG A 59 -15.33 12.04 -15.75
CA ARG A 59 -13.91 12.43 -15.81
C ARG A 59 -13.13 12.03 -14.57
N ILE A 60 -11.80 12.18 -14.64
CA ILE A 60 -10.89 12.09 -13.48
C ILE A 60 -10.31 13.48 -13.22
N ASP A 61 -10.55 14.05 -12.04
CA ASP A 61 -9.84 15.23 -11.58
C ASP A 61 -8.47 14.84 -11.02
N ARG A 62 -7.47 14.84 -11.92
CA ARG A 62 -6.08 14.47 -11.61
C ARG A 62 -5.47 15.35 -10.54
N SER A 63 -5.69 16.66 -10.61
CA SER A 63 -5.14 17.62 -9.65
C SER A 63 -5.67 17.32 -8.26
N LYS A 64 -6.99 17.20 -8.12
CA LYS A 64 -7.63 16.84 -6.86
C LYS A 64 -7.20 15.46 -6.38
N PHE A 65 -7.01 14.49 -7.27
CA PHE A 65 -6.47 13.18 -6.92
C PHE A 65 -5.08 13.27 -6.27
N TYR A 66 -4.12 13.92 -6.95
CA TYR A 66 -2.75 14.02 -6.45
C TYR A 66 -2.63 14.88 -5.19
N VAL A 67 -3.34 16.00 -5.10
CA VAL A 67 -3.36 16.84 -3.88
C VAL A 67 -3.88 16.03 -2.68
N ARG A 68 -4.95 15.24 -2.86
CA ARG A 68 -5.51 14.39 -1.80
C ARG A 68 -4.56 13.27 -1.36
N ARG A 69 -3.64 12.84 -2.22
CA ARG A 69 -2.62 11.84 -1.91
C ARG A 69 -1.41 12.47 -1.26
N ALA A 70 -0.92 13.57 -1.79
CA ALA A 70 0.12 14.40 -1.19
C ALA A 70 -0.22 14.74 0.27
N LEU A 71 -1.41 15.29 0.54
CA LEU A 71 -1.86 15.61 1.90
C LEU A 71 -2.07 14.39 2.81
N ARG A 72 -2.20 13.19 2.24
CA ARG A 72 -2.34 11.95 3.03
C ARG A 72 -0.98 11.39 3.44
N LEU A 73 0.06 11.58 2.63
CA LEU A 73 1.31 10.81 2.74
C LEU A 73 2.53 11.70 3.00
N LEU A 74 2.72 12.76 2.20
CA LEU A 74 3.94 13.59 2.27
C LEU A 74 4.22 14.20 3.64
N PRO A 75 3.25 14.79 4.38
CA PRO A 75 3.56 15.43 5.65
C PRO A 75 4.21 14.49 6.67
N ALA A 76 3.67 13.27 6.83
CA ALA A 76 4.23 12.31 7.77
C ALA A 76 5.51 11.66 7.23
N LEU A 77 5.61 11.43 5.92
CA LEU A 77 6.85 10.94 5.30
C LEU A 77 8.02 11.90 5.52
N VAL A 78 7.82 13.20 5.29
CA VAL A 78 8.86 14.23 5.49
C VAL A 78 9.34 14.23 6.95
N VAL A 79 8.41 14.19 7.91
CA VAL A 79 8.79 14.14 9.33
C VAL A 79 9.52 12.84 9.67
N ALA A 80 9.10 11.70 9.13
CA ALA A 80 9.80 10.42 9.31
C ALA A 80 11.22 10.45 8.71
N ILE A 81 11.43 11.08 7.54
CA ILE A 81 12.75 11.27 6.93
C ILE A 81 13.64 12.14 7.83
N VAL A 82 13.14 13.29 8.30
CA VAL A 82 13.89 14.18 9.20
C VAL A 82 14.25 13.48 10.50
N TRP A 83 13.29 12.80 11.12
CA TRP A 83 13.52 11.99 12.32
C TRP A 83 14.60 10.92 12.09
N THR A 84 14.53 10.24 10.96
CA THR A 84 15.51 9.20 10.59
C THR A 84 16.90 9.78 10.34
N ALA A 85 17.00 10.99 9.77
CA ALA A 85 18.27 11.69 9.63
C ALA A 85 18.92 12.01 10.99
N VAL A 86 18.11 12.41 11.98
CA VAL A 86 18.59 12.63 13.36
C VAL A 86 19.14 11.33 13.95
N LEU A 87 18.45 10.20 13.76
CA LEU A 87 18.93 8.90 14.22
C LEU A 87 20.22 8.46 13.51
N ASP A 88 20.35 8.70 12.21
CA ASP A 88 21.54 8.34 11.43
C ASP A 88 22.78 9.10 11.89
N ILE A 89 22.63 10.40 12.17
CA ILE A 89 23.67 11.26 12.76
C ILE A 89 24.02 10.75 14.16
N ALA A 90 23.01 10.51 15.02
CA ALA A 90 23.21 10.05 16.39
C ALA A 90 23.90 8.68 16.48
N ALA A 91 23.69 7.80 15.49
CA ALA A 91 24.32 6.49 15.41
C ALA A 91 25.79 6.54 14.91
N ALA A 92 26.34 7.74 14.66
CA ALA A 92 27.69 7.95 14.13
C ALA A 92 28.01 7.15 12.85
N ARG A 93 26.99 6.82 12.04
CA ARG A 93 27.12 6.04 10.79
C ARG A 93 27.66 6.86 9.60
N GLY A 94 28.24 8.03 9.87
CA GLY A 94 28.89 8.86 8.86
C GLY A 94 27.95 9.54 7.85
N GLY A 95 26.62 9.53 8.05
CA GLY A 95 25.64 10.28 7.25
C GLY A 95 25.48 9.86 5.78
N GLY A 96 26.30 8.92 5.29
CA GLY A 96 26.32 8.54 3.88
C GLY A 96 25.05 7.84 3.40
N HIS A 97 24.40 7.06 4.28
CA HIS A 97 23.17 6.34 3.94
C HIS A 97 21.98 7.30 3.83
N ILE A 98 21.81 8.25 4.76
CA ILE A 98 20.67 9.18 4.68
C ILE A 98 20.75 10.11 3.45
N ALA A 99 21.95 10.50 3.02
CA ALA A 99 22.14 11.35 1.84
C ALA A 99 21.61 10.70 0.54
N ALA A 100 21.74 9.38 0.42
CA ALA A 100 21.19 8.62 -0.71
C ALA A 100 19.72 8.21 -0.47
N ALA A 101 19.37 7.83 0.76
CA ALA A 101 18.08 7.26 1.10
C ALA A 101 16.95 8.31 1.17
N ALA A 102 17.21 9.50 1.69
CA ALA A 102 16.19 10.54 1.86
C ALA A 102 15.62 11.02 0.52
N PRO A 103 16.42 11.36 -0.51
CA PRO A 103 15.90 11.68 -1.83
C PRO A 103 15.17 10.48 -2.47
N ALA A 104 15.69 9.26 -2.29
CA ALA A 104 15.08 8.04 -2.80
C ALA A 104 13.69 7.77 -2.22
N ALA A 105 13.50 8.01 -0.93
CA ALA A 105 12.21 7.93 -0.26
C ALA A 105 11.27 9.07 -0.67
N LEU A 106 11.77 10.31 -0.72
CA LEU A 106 10.95 11.50 -1.03
C LEU A 106 10.44 11.53 -2.47
N PHE A 107 11.28 11.10 -3.42
CA PHE A 107 10.96 11.06 -4.86
C PHE A 107 10.54 9.67 -5.33
N TYR A 108 10.28 8.74 -4.40
CA TYR A 108 9.71 7.44 -4.68
C TYR A 108 10.50 6.61 -5.72
N TYR A 109 11.83 6.55 -5.56
CA TYR A 109 12.70 5.64 -6.31
C TYR A 109 13.52 4.69 -5.41
N ALA A 110 13.19 4.62 -4.11
CA ALA A 110 13.87 3.78 -3.12
C ALA A 110 13.96 2.29 -3.53
N ASN A 111 12.95 1.77 -4.24
CA ASN A 111 12.92 0.40 -4.73
C ASN A 111 14.00 0.11 -5.78
N TRP A 112 14.28 1.07 -6.65
CA TRP A 112 15.39 0.95 -7.61
C TRP A 112 16.74 1.08 -6.90
N LEU A 113 16.86 2.02 -5.96
CA LEU A 113 18.09 2.21 -5.20
C LEU A 113 18.50 0.92 -4.46
N VAL A 114 17.56 0.28 -3.75
CA VAL A 114 17.84 -0.96 -3.02
C VAL A 114 18.10 -2.15 -3.95
N SER A 115 17.51 -2.17 -5.15
CA SER A 115 17.78 -3.24 -6.12
C SER A 115 19.24 -3.26 -6.57
N PHE A 116 19.87 -2.09 -6.76
CA PHE A 116 21.26 -2.00 -7.23
C PHE A 116 22.26 -1.82 -6.08
N ARG A 117 21.81 -1.30 -4.95
CA ARG A 117 22.61 -1.10 -3.73
C ARG A 117 21.80 -1.52 -2.49
N PRO A 118 21.79 -2.81 -2.12
CA PRO A 118 20.93 -3.35 -1.06
C PRO A 118 21.00 -2.62 0.29
N ASP A 119 22.17 -2.08 0.65
CA ASP A 119 22.36 -1.39 1.94
C ASP A 119 22.16 0.13 1.87
N ALA A 120 21.86 0.69 0.69
CA ALA A 120 21.86 2.14 0.48
C ALA A 120 20.70 2.87 1.19
N LEU A 121 19.62 2.17 1.55
CA LEU A 121 18.47 2.80 2.22
C LEU A 121 18.64 2.94 3.74
N GLY A 122 19.54 2.18 4.37
CA GLY A 122 19.76 2.21 5.82
C GLY A 122 18.46 2.16 6.62
N PHE A 123 18.24 3.17 7.48
CA PHE A 123 17.06 3.30 8.34
C PHE A 123 15.75 3.60 7.58
N LEU A 124 15.79 3.87 6.27
CA LEU A 124 14.62 4.06 5.41
C LEU A 124 14.36 2.84 4.51
N GLY A 125 14.93 1.67 4.84
CA GLY A 125 14.79 0.44 4.05
C GLY A 125 13.35 0.12 3.65
N GLN A 126 12.39 0.24 4.58
CA GLN A 126 10.97 -0.01 4.33
C GLN A 126 10.33 0.89 3.24
N THR A 127 10.95 1.99 2.85
CA THR A 127 10.38 2.93 1.87
C THR A 127 10.39 2.42 0.43
N TRP A 128 11.07 1.30 0.15
CA TRP A 128 11.04 0.67 -1.18
C TRP A 128 9.61 0.31 -1.60
N SER A 129 8.78 -0.20 -0.69
CA SER A 129 7.41 -0.58 -1.01
C SER A 129 6.53 0.63 -1.31
N LEU A 130 6.73 1.73 -0.57
CA LEU A 130 6.04 3.00 -0.78
C LEU A 130 6.35 3.58 -2.16
N ALA A 131 7.59 3.42 -2.64
CA ALA A 131 7.98 3.84 -3.96
C ALA A 131 7.16 3.14 -5.06
N ILE A 132 6.96 1.82 -4.94
CA ILE A 132 6.14 1.05 -5.89
C ILE A 132 4.69 1.51 -5.87
N GLU A 133 4.10 1.69 -4.67
CA GLU A 133 2.72 2.19 -4.55
C GLU A 133 2.53 3.55 -5.21
N GLU A 134 3.44 4.50 -4.97
CA GLU A 134 3.32 5.86 -5.50
C GLU A 134 3.55 5.92 -7.00
N GLN A 135 4.49 5.13 -7.53
CA GLN A 135 4.65 4.97 -8.97
C GLN A 135 3.37 4.45 -9.62
N PHE A 136 2.70 3.47 -9.00
CA PHE A 136 1.38 3.03 -9.44
C PHE A 136 0.34 4.15 -9.35
N TYR A 137 0.31 4.95 -8.27
CA TYR A 137 -0.64 6.05 -8.13
C TYR A 137 -0.45 7.18 -9.14
N ILE A 138 0.78 7.40 -9.62
CA ILE A 138 1.09 8.37 -10.68
C ILE A 138 0.62 7.84 -12.04
N LEU A 139 0.90 6.56 -12.34
CA LEU A 139 0.61 6.01 -13.66
C LEU A 139 -0.87 5.60 -13.82
N TRP A 140 -1.48 5.05 -12.78
CA TRP A 140 -2.80 4.43 -12.87
C TRP A 140 -3.94 5.38 -13.29
N PRO A 141 -4.06 6.62 -12.76
CA PRO A 141 -5.06 7.58 -13.23
C PRO A 141 -4.89 7.90 -14.72
N LEU A 142 -3.65 7.98 -15.22
CA LEU A 142 -3.35 8.26 -16.64
C LEU A 142 -3.77 7.08 -17.52
N LEU A 143 -3.48 5.84 -17.10
CA LEU A 143 -3.90 4.64 -17.80
C LEU A 143 -5.42 4.50 -17.88
N LEU A 144 -6.14 4.89 -16.82
CA LEU A 144 -7.61 4.86 -16.80
C LEU A 144 -8.27 5.90 -17.72
N LEU A 145 -7.53 6.93 -18.18
CA LEU A 145 -8.02 7.85 -19.23
C LEU A 145 -8.10 7.16 -20.59
N ILE A 146 -7.30 6.12 -20.81
CA ILE A 146 -7.33 5.33 -22.04
C ILE A 146 -8.61 4.48 -22.02
N GLY A 147 -9.62 4.90 -22.76
CA GLY A 147 -10.95 4.28 -22.73
C GLY A 147 -10.95 2.77 -23.03
N ALA A 148 -10.04 2.30 -23.89
CA ALA A 148 -9.86 0.89 -24.20
C ALA A 148 -9.33 0.08 -23.00
N VAL A 149 -8.36 0.62 -22.26
CA VAL A 149 -7.81 0.01 -21.04
C VAL A 149 -8.92 -0.08 -19.98
N ARG A 150 -9.65 1.02 -19.77
CA ARG A 150 -10.74 1.11 -18.78
C ARG A 150 -11.88 0.15 -19.06
N ARG A 151 -12.33 0.06 -20.31
CA ARG A 151 -13.48 -0.80 -20.70
C ARG A 151 -13.16 -2.29 -20.58
N ASN A 152 -11.89 -2.66 -20.68
CA ASN A 152 -11.45 -4.04 -20.73
C ASN A 152 -10.65 -4.49 -19.49
N LEU A 153 -10.60 -3.70 -18.39
CA LEU A 153 -9.84 -4.01 -17.17
C LEU A 153 -10.01 -5.48 -16.72
N THR A 154 -11.24 -5.96 -16.63
CA THR A 154 -11.50 -7.32 -16.15
C THR A 154 -11.05 -8.42 -17.12
N ARG A 155 -10.76 -8.09 -18.38
CA ARG A 155 -10.31 -9.03 -19.42
C ARG A 155 -8.78 -9.08 -19.52
N TRP A 156 -8.11 -7.94 -19.45
CA TRP A 156 -6.65 -7.89 -19.66
C TRP A 156 -5.85 -8.10 -18.37
N ILE A 157 -6.40 -7.77 -17.19
CA ILE A 157 -5.65 -7.95 -15.92
C ILE A 157 -5.18 -9.41 -15.74
N PRO A 158 -6.00 -10.46 -15.95
CA PRO A 158 -5.51 -11.84 -15.84
C PRO A 158 -4.32 -12.15 -16.75
N ALA A 159 -4.34 -11.65 -17.99
CA ALA A 159 -3.23 -11.80 -18.92
C ALA A 159 -1.98 -11.03 -18.46
N PHE A 160 -2.17 -9.84 -17.89
CA PHE A 160 -1.10 -9.04 -17.29
C PHE A 160 -0.46 -9.75 -16.10
N LEU A 161 -1.24 -10.40 -15.22
CA LEU A 161 -0.70 -11.19 -14.11
C LEU A 161 0.21 -12.32 -14.61
N VAL A 162 -0.24 -13.09 -15.60
CA VAL A 162 0.57 -14.16 -16.20
C VAL A 162 1.86 -13.59 -16.81
N ALA A 163 1.76 -12.47 -17.52
CA ALA A 163 2.93 -11.81 -18.10
C ALA A 163 3.92 -11.31 -17.03
N THR A 164 3.44 -10.73 -15.93
CA THR A 164 4.29 -10.25 -14.83
C THR A 164 4.96 -11.39 -14.08
N VAL A 165 4.25 -12.49 -13.82
CA VAL A 165 4.87 -13.69 -13.21
C VAL A 165 5.96 -14.26 -14.12
N ALA A 166 5.71 -14.35 -15.44
CA ALA A 166 6.71 -14.79 -16.40
C ALA A 166 7.93 -13.85 -16.44
N LEU A 167 7.70 -12.54 -16.49
CA LEU A 167 8.75 -11.52 -16.42
C LEU A 167 9.57 -11.66 -15.15
N ARG A 168 8.92 -11.75 -13.98
CA ARG A 168 9.59 -11.87 -12.68
C ARG A 168 10.40 -13.15 -12.59
N LEU A 169 9.88 -14.28 -13.08
CA LEU A 169 10.60 -15.55 -13.14
C LEU A 169 11.86 -15.48 -14.00
N VAL A 170 11.75 -14.93 -15.21
CA VAL A 170 12.87 -14.79 -16.14
C VAL A 170 13.92 -13.85 -15.56
N ALA A 171 13.49 -12.66 -15.12
CA ALA A 171 14.38 -11.66 -14.53
C ALA A 171 15.06 -12.18 -13.25
N PHE A 172 14.34 -12.90 -12.39
CA PHE A 172 14.93 -13.50 -11.17
C PHE A 172 16.04 -14.49 -11.50
N LYS A 173 15.92 -15.26 -12.59
CA LYS A 173 16.98 -16.19 -13.02
C LYS A 173 18.23 -15.47 -13.55
N ILE A 174 18.10 -14.24 -14.03
CA ILE A 174 19.19 -13.44 -14.61
C ILE A 174 19.86 -12.59 -13.52
N GLU A 175 19.05 -11.85 -12.75
CA GLU A 175 19.51 -10.78 -11.84
C GLU A 175 19.41 -11.17 -10.35
N GLY A 176 18.76 -12.30 -10.04
CA GLY A 176 18.55 -12.75 -8.66
C GLY A 176 17.43 -12.00 -7.92
N SER A 177 17.56 -11.89 -6.60
CA SER A 177 16.50 -11.42 -5.71
C SER A 177 16.20 -9.92 -5.79
N GLY A 178 17.10 -9.10 -6.36
CA GLY A 178 16.88 -7.65 -6.53
C GLY A 178 15.62 -7.33 -7.33
N VAL A 179 15.25 -8.20 -8.29
CA VAL A 179 14.04 -8.11 -9.11
C VAL A 179 12.76 -8.07 -8.28
N LEU A 180 12.76 -8.63 -7.07
CA LEU A 180 11.60 -8.60 -6.18
C LEU A 180 11.31 -7.20 -5.60
N THR A 181 12.12 -6.20 -5.94
CA THR A 181 11.87 -4.78 -5.62
C THR A 181 11.58 -3.95 -6.88
N TRP A 182 11.59 -4.55 -8.07
CA TRP A 182 11.29 -3.86 -9.30
C TRP A 182 9.80 -3.61 -9.45
N THR A 183 9.43 -2.40 -9.85
CA THR A 183 8.03 -2.03 -10.05
C THR A 183 7.32 -2.94 -11.07
N PRO A 184 7.90 -3.26 -12.25
CA PRO A 184 7.27 -4.19 -13.18
C PRO A 184 7.03 -5.60 -12.63
N ALA A 185 7.82 -6.04 -11.64
CA ALA A 185 7.72 -7.37 -11.04
C ALA A 185 6.73 -7.46 -9.86
N ARG A 186 6.19 -6.31 -9.43
CA ARG A 186 5.33 -6.17 -8.23
C ARG A 186 3.98 -5.50 -8.53
N THR A 187 3.82 -4.93 -9.72
CA THR A 187 2.60 -4.19 -10.10
C THR A 187 1.40 -5.12 -10.29
N ASP A 188 1.63 -6.41 -10.53
CA ASP A 188 0.62 -7.48 -10.52
C ASP A 188 -0.20 -7.49 -9.23
N GLU A 189 0.42 -7.27 -8.07
CA GLU A 189 -0.26 -7.24 -6.77
C GLU A 189 -1.27 -6.09 -6.67
N LEU A 190 -0.88 -4.89 -7.12
CA LEU A 190 -1.78 -3.75 -7.21
C LEU A 190 -2.86 -3.96 -8.29
N ALA A 191 -2.51 -4.63 -9.39
CA ALA A 191 -3.46 -4.98 -10.44
C ALA A 191 -4.52 -5.98 -9.97
N ILE A 192 -4.20 -6.92 -9.09
CA ILE A 192 -5.18 -7.83 -8.45
C ILE A 192 -6.21 -7.02 -7.65
N GLY A 193 -5.77 -6.04 -6.87
CA GLY A 193 -6.67 -5.11 -6.18
C GLY A 193 -7.55 -4.32 -7.15
N ALA A 194 -6.93 -3.77 -8.20
CA ALA A 194 -7.63 -3.05 -9.26
C ALA A 194 -8.66 -3.92 -10.00
N TRP A 195 -8.39 -5.22 -10.13
CA TRP A 195 -9.29 -6.18 -10.75
C TRP A 195 -10.58 -6.33 -9.95
N LEU A 196 -10.47 -6.50 -8.62
CA LEU A 196 -11.64 -6.54 -7.74
C LEU A 196 -12.47 -5.27 -7.85
N ALA A 197 -11.82 -4.10 -7.83
CA ALA A 197 -12.50 -2.82 -7.98
C ALA A 197 -13.24 -2.70 -9.33
N ALA A 198 -12.65 -3.20 -10.42
CA ALA A 198 -13.27 -3.22 -11.72
C ALA A 198 -14.46 -4.19 -11.79
N LEU A 199 -14.33 -5.39 -11.19
CA LEU A 199 -15.39 -6.38 -11.12
C LEU A 199 -16.63 -5.84 -10.38
N GLU A 200 -16.43 -5.16 -9.26
CA GLU A 200 -17.52 -4.52 -8.50
C GLU A 200 -18.26 -3.42 -9.29
N LEU A 201 -17.56 -2.69 -10.17
CA LEU A 201 -18.18 -1.60 -10.93
C LEU A 201 -19.04 -2.09 -12.10
N ARG A 202 -18.88 -3.34 -12.57
CA ARG A 202 -19.54 -3.83 -13.79
C ARG A 202 -21.07 -3.94 -13.68
N ARG A 203 -21.71 -3.46 -12.61
CA ARG A 203 -23.15 -3.59 -12.28
C ARG A 203 -23.65 -5.05 -12.27
N ALA A 204 -22.78 -6.01 -12.55
CA ALA A 204 -23.00 -7.42 -12.29
C ALA A 204 -22.63 -7.70 -10.84
N PRO A 205 -23.44 -8.47 -10.09
CA PRO A 205 -23.06 -8.90 -8.76
C PRO A 205 -21.76 -9.71 -8.85
N LEU A 206 -20.86 -9.52 -7.89
CA LEU A 206 -19.73 -10.44 -7.74
C LEU A 206 -20.26 -11.88 -7.63
N PRO A 207 -19.55 -12.87 -8.19
CA PRO A 207 -19.88 -14.27 -7.98
C PRO A 207 -20.13 -14.55 -6.48
N ARG A 208 -21.28 -15.12 -6.15
CA ARG A 208 -21.67 -15.42 -4.75
C ARG A 208 -20.59 -16.18 -3.99
N LEU A 209 -19.83 -17.02 -4.70
CA LEU A 209 -18.70 -17.77 -4.16
C LEU A 209 -17.61 -16.86 -3.57
N LEU A 210 -17.24 -15.77 -4.24
CA LEU A 210 -16.16 -14.85 -3.80
C LEU A 210 -16.51 -14.10 -2.52
N VAL A 211 -17.80 -13.90 -2.26
CA VAL A 211 -18.30 -13.22 -1.04
C VAL A 211 -18.84 -14.20 -0.02
N SER A 212 -18.69 -15.51 -0.22
CA SER A 212 -19.17 -16.52 0.72
C SER A 212 -18.24 -16.62 1.95
N PRO A 213 -18.79 -16.87 3.16
CA PRO A 213 -17.96 -17.06 4.36
C PRO A 213 -16.96 -18.22 4.23
N GLY A 214 -17.35 -19.33 3.58
CA GLY A 214 -16.47 -20.48 3.39
C GLY A 214 -15.24 -20.16 2.54
N MET A 215 -15.44 -19.47 1.42
CA MET A 215 -14.34 -19.02 0.56
C MET A 215 -13.44 -18.00 1.28
N ALA A 216 -14.02 -17.11 2.09
CA ALA A 216 -13.26 -16.14 2.86
C ALA A 216 -12.37 -16.80 3.94
N TRP A 217 -12.88 -17.83 4.63
CA TRP A 217 -12.08 -18.62 5.56
C TRP A 217 -11.02 -19.47 4.85
N ALA A 218 -11.33 -20.05 3.70
CA ALA A 218 -10.35 -20.77 2.89
C ALA A 218 -9.21 -19.85 2.45
N ALA A 219 -9.52 -18.66 1.94
CA ALA A 219 -8.52 -17.65 1.58
C ALA A 219 -7.71 -17.17 2.79
N THR A 220 -8.35 -16.99 3.95
CA THR A 220 -7.65 -16.68 5.21
C THR A 220 -6.69 -17.82 5.61
N GLY A 221 -7.11 -19.07 5.42
CA GLY A 221 -6.27 -20.25 5.63
C GLY A 221 -5.06 -20.29 4.69
N VAL A 222 -5.26 -19.98 3.40
CA VAL A 222 -4.17 -19.86 2.42
C VAL A 222 -3.17 -18.78 2.85
N LEU A 223 -3.63 -17.62 3.29
CA LEU A 223 -2.75 -16.57 3.85
C LEU A 223 -1.99 -17.05 5.08
N GLY A 224 -2.64 -17.79 5.98
CA GLY A 224 -1.99 -18.38 7.16
C GLY A 224 -0.91 -19.40 6.79
N VAL A 225 -1.18 -20.29 5.82
CA VAL A 225 -0.21 -21.26 5.31
C VAL A 225 0.95 -20.55 4.62
N ALA A 226 0.69 -19.56 3.77
CA ALA A 226 1.72 -18.77 3.12
C ALA A 226 2.60 -18.07 4.19
N PHE A 227 1.98 -17.46 5.20
CA PHE A 227 2.68 -16.80 6.29
C PHE A 227 3.61 -17.75 7.06
N LEU A 228 3.11 -18.91 7.48
CA LEU A 228 3.87 -19.87 8.28
C LEU A 228 4.95 -20.60 7.47
N SER A 229 4.73 -20.80 6.17
CA SER A 229 5.67 -21.49 5.29
C SER A 229 6.74 -20.58 4.69
N PHE A 230 6.58 -19.26 4.74
CA PHE A 230 7.42 -18.28 4.04
C PHE A 230 8.93 -18.51 4.19
N ALA A 231 9.40 -18.79 5.42
CA ALA A 231 10.82 -19.03 5.70
C ALA A 231 11.42 -20.24 4.95
N ARG A 232 10.58 -21.15 4.44
CA ARG A 232 10.96 -22.36 3.71
C ARG A 232 10.77 -22.22 2.20
N VAL A 233 10.25 -21.08 1.74
CA VAL A 233 9.97 -20.83 0.32
C VAL A 233 11.23 -20.29 -0.34
N SER A 234 11.66 -20.91 -1.43
CA SER A 234 12.82 -20.44 -2.19
C SER A 234 12.51 -19.12 -2.90
N GLY A 235 13.53 -18.29 -3.15
CA GLY A 235 13.35 -17.06 -3.93
C GLY A 235 12.76 -17.30 -5.33
N LEU A 236 13.06 -18.45 -5.94
CA LEU A 236 12.46 -18.86 -7.22
C LEU A 236 10.96 -19.14 -7.08
N ALA A 237 10.51 -19.75 -5.99
CA ALA A 237 9.09 -19.98 -5.73
C ALA A 237 8.36 -18.65 -5.40
N VAL A 238 9.03 -17.73 -4.69
CA VAL A 238 8.56 -16.35 -4.49
C VAL A 238 8.34 -15.66 -5.84
N ALA A 239 9.36 -15.68 -6.71
CA ALA A 239 9.26 -15.15 -8.07
C ALA A 239 8.19 -15.86 -8.91
N GLY A 240 7.99 -17.17 -8.68
CA GLY A 240 7.16 -18.07 -9.48
C GLY A 240 5.69 -18.17 -9.13
N GLY A 241 5.14 -17.28 -8.30
CA GLY A 241 3.70 -17.20 -8.07
C GLY A 241 3.26 -17.35 -6.63
N PHE A 242 4.18 -17.59 -5.69
CA PHE A 242 3.82 -17.68 -4.27
C PHE A 242 3.16 -16.40 -3.76
N ILE A 243 3.69 -15.23 -4.15
CA ILE A 243 3.12 -13.92 -3.80
C ILE A 243 1.74 -13.75 -4.44
N ASP A 244 1.55 -14.14 -5.70
CA ASP A 244 0.27 -14.02 -6.40
C ASP A 244 -0.84 -14.82 -5.75
N VAL A 245 -0.53 -16.02 -5.26
CA VAL A 245 -1.49 -16.85 -4.50
C VAL A 245 -1.93 -16.11 -3.24
N ALA A 246 -0.99 -15.53 -2.49
CA ALA A 246 -1.31 -14.70 -1.32
C ALA A 246 -2.12 -13.45 -1.71
N CYS A 247 -1.81 -12.81 -2.84
CA CYS A 247 -2.52 -11.63 -3.32
C CYS A 247 -3.96 -11.94 -3.77
N LEU A 248 -4.18 -13.06 -4.46
CA LEU A 248 -5.51 -13.55 -4.84
C LEU A 248 -6.33 -13.95 -3.62
N ALA A 249 -5.72 -14.58 -2.62
CA ALA A 249 -6.37 -14.85 -1.34
C ALA A 249 -6.76 -13.53 -0.62
N THR A 250 -5.86 -12.53 -0.64
CA THR A 250 -6.15 -11.19 -0.11
C THR A 250 -7.31 -10.54 -0.83
N MET A 251 -7.39 -10.63 -2.15
CA MET A 251 -8.50 -10.13 -2.96
C MET A 251 -9.85 -10.70 -2.49
N ILE A 252 -9.90 -12.01 -2.23
CA ILE A 252 -11.09 -12.69 -1.72
C ILE A 252 -11.46 -12.18 -0.32
N VAL A 253 -10.48 -12.03 0.58
CA VAL A 253 -10.70 -11.50 1.92
C VAL A 253 -11.24 -10.06 1.86
N ILE A 254 -10.71 -9.21 0.97
CA ILE A 254 -11.21 -7.84 0.75
C ILE A 254 -12.64 -7.87 0.22
N ALA A 255 -12.94 -8.70 -0.78
CA ALA A 255 -14.28 -8.82 -1.35
C ALA A 255 -15.31 -9.23 -0.29
N HIS A 256 -15.00 -10.24 0.52
CA HIS A 256 -15.87 -10.66 1.61
C HIS A 256 -15.97 -9.60 2.73
N ALA A 257 -14.87 -8.92 3.07
CA ALA A 257 -14.87 -7.86 4.06
C ALA A 257 -15.74 -6.65 3.66
N ALA A 258 -15.86 -6.38 2.35
CA ALA A 258 -16.63 -5.27 1.81
C ALA A 258 -18.14 -5.57 1.66
N HIS A 259 -18.50 -6.81 1.33
CA HIS A 259 -19.89 -7.18 0.95
C HIS A 259 -20.53 -8.29 1.79
N GLY A 260 -19.72 -9.08 2.50
CA GLY A 260 -20.16 -10.25 3.25
C GLY A 260 -20.56 -9.96 4.69
N THR A 261 -21.13 -10.98 5.34
CA THR A 261 -21.38 -11.00 6.78
C THR A 261 -20.92 -12.36 7.33
N SER A 262 -20.05 -12.32 8.33
CA SER A 262 -19.48 -13.52 8.99
C SER A 262 -18.71 -13.16 10.25
N LEU A 263 -18.28 -14.17 11.01
CA LEU A 263 -17.34 -13.99 12.12
C LEU A 263 -16.06 -13.28 11.67
N LEU A 264 -15.52 -13.60 10.48
CA LEU A 264 -14.34 -12.94 9.93
C LEU A 264 -14.59 -11.42 9.79
N THR A 265 -15.73 -11.01 9.22
CA THR A 265 -16.06 -9.57 9.10
C THR A 265 -16.24 -8.89 10.45
N ARG A 266 -16.69 -9.62 11.49
CA ARG A 266 -16.82 -9.12 12.87
C ARG A 266 -15.45 -8.92 13.51
N VAL A 267 -14.52 -9.87 13.33
CA VAL A 267 -13.13 -9.77 13.81
C VAL A 267 -12.41 -8.63 13.12
N LEU A 268 -12.46 -8.55 11.78
CA LEU A 268 -11.88 -7.45 11.02
C LEU A 268 -12.50 -6.09 11.36
N GLY A 269 -13.77 -6.06 11.77
CA GLY A 269 -14.49 -4.87 12.20
C GLY A 269 -14.24 -4.45 13.65
N TRP A 270 -13.46 -5.24 14.43
CA TRP A 270 -13.23 -5.01 15.84
C TRP A 270 -12.53 -3.67 16.09
N SER A 271 -13.08 -2.86 17.01
CA SER A 271 -12.67 -1.45 17.18
C SER A 271 -11.16 -1.25 17.45
N PRO A 272 -10.50 -2.05 18.31
CA PRO A 272 -9.05 -1.95 18.50
C PRO A 272 -8.25 -2.23 17.23
N LEU A 273 -8.63 -3.27 16.47
CA LEU A 273 -7.97 -3.60 15.22
C LEU A 273 -8.15 -2.47 14.19
N VAL A 274 -9.35 -1.94 14.06
CA VAL A 274 -9.64 -0.77 13.21
C VAL A 274 -8.84 0.46 13.65
N ALA A 275 -8.63 0.67 14.95
CA ALA A 275 -7.85 1.80 15.45
C ALA A 275 -6.38 1.71 15.01
N VAL A 276 -5.76 0.52 15.12
CA VAL A 276 -4.42 0.25 14.59
C VAL A 276 -4.37 0.49 13.08
N GLY A 277 -5.37 -0.01 12.35
CA GLY A 277 -5.47 0.13 10.90
C GLY A 277 -5.55 1.58 10.40
N ARG A 278 -6.18 2.47 11.17
CA ARG A 278 -6.28 3.90 10.83
C ARG A 278 -4.94 4.62 10.85
N VAL A 279 -4.05 4.21 11.76
CA VAL A 279 -2.72 4.78 11.97
C VAL A 279 -1.60 3.91 11.39
N SER A 280 -1.96 2.87 10.60
CA SER A 280 -1.01 1.90 10.07
C SER A 280 0.10 2.53 9.24
N TYR A 281 -0.17 3.67 8.59
CA TYR A 281 0.83 4.42 7.84
C TYR A 281 1.93 4.99 8.76
N GLY A 282 1.56 5.65 9.86
CA GLY A 282 2.51 6.10 10.86
C GLY A 282 3.33 4.96 11.45
N ILE A 283 2.67 3.84 11.82
CA ILE A 283 3.37 2.63 12.30
C ILE A 283 4.41 2.19 11.27
N TYR A 284 4.03 2.08 10.00
CA TYR A 284 4.91 1.66 8.92
C TYR A 284 6.10 2.61 8.73
N LEU A 285 5.90 3.92 8.85
CA LEU A 285 6.97 4.90 8.71
C LEU A 285 8.00 4.83 9.84
N TYR A 286 7.55 4.79 11.10
CA TYR A 286 8.47 4.96 12.24
C TYR A 286 9.13 3.66 12.71
N HIS A 287 8.44 2.51 12.63
CA HIS A 287 8.91 1.27 13.29
C HIS A 287 10.31 0.84 12.85
N TYR A 288 10.59 0.91 11.55
CA TYR A 288 11.80 0.33 10.97
C TYR A 288 13.06 1.06 11.43
N ALA A 289 13.07 2.40 11.34
CA ALA A 289 14.20 3.22 11.77
C ALA A 289 14.49 3.02 13.26
N ILE A 290 13.46 2.95 14.11
CA ILE A 290 13.59 2.69 15.55
C ILE A 290 14.21 1.32 15.81
N LEU A 291 13.67 0.27 15.18
CA LEU A 291 14.12 -1.10 15.41
C LEU A 291 15.57 -1.30 14.94
N ILE A 292 15.95 -0.75 13.78
CA ILE A 292 17.34 -0.85 13.30
C ILE A 292 18.28 0.00 14.16
N TYR A 293 17.88 1.20 14.56
CA TYR A 293 18.68 2.02 15.46
C TYR A 293 18.95 1.29 16.78
N LEU A 294 17.92 0.70 17.40
CA LEU A 294 18.09 -0.08 18.63
C LEU A 294 18.99 -1.29 18.41
N ARG A 295 18.84 -2.01 17.30
CA ARG A 295 19.66 -3.18 16.96
C ARG A 295 21.12 -2.82 16.70
N ALA A 296 21.39 -1.62 16.19
CA ALA A 296 22.76 -1.13 16.02
C ALA A 296 23.45 -0.79 17.36
N ASN A 297 22.68 -0.56 18.44
CA ASN A 297 23.17 -0.09 19.73
C ASN A 297 22.92 -1.07 20.89
N SER A 298 22.31 -2.22 20.63
CA SER A 298 21.94 -3.21 21.64
C SER A 298 21.86 -4.61 21.02
N SER A 299 22.49 -5.57 21.68
CA SER A 299 22.37 -7.01 21.34
C SER A 299 21.17 -7.69 22.01
N SER A 300 20.48 -7.03 22.93
CA SER A 300 19.32 -7.59 23.63
C SER A 300 18.04 -7.45 22.79
N GLU A 301 17.54 -8.55 22.25
CA GLU A 301 16.26 -8.60 21.53
C GLU A 301 15.08 -8.19 22.43
N ALA A 302 15.10 -8.56 23.71
CA ALA A 302 14.09 -8.13 24.69
C ALA A 302 14.04 -6.60 24.82
N LYS A 303 15.21 -5.92 24.81
CA LYS A 303 15.28 -4.46 24.82
C LYS A 303 14.80 -3.85 23.51
N ILE A 304 15.16 -4.43 22.36
CA ILE A 304 14.72 -3.96 21.04
C ILE A 304 13.19 -3.99 20.96
N ILE A 305 12.56 -5.07 21.40
CA ILE A 305 11.09 -5.21 21.40
C ILE A 305 10.46 -4.32 22.48
N GLY A 306 10.96 -4.43 23.72
CA GLY A 306 10.40 -3.76 24.90
C GLY A 306 10.50 -2.23 24.87
N VAL A 307 11.46 -1.67 24.11
CA VAL A 307 11.59 -0.22 23.88
C VAL A 307 11.06 0.17 22.50
N GLY A 308 11.41 -0.60 21.46
CA GLY A 308 11.12 -0.24 20.07
C GLY A 308 9.63 -0.20 19.76
N LEU A 309 8.84 -1.16 20.24
CA LEU A 309 7.39 -1.16 19.99
C LEU A 309 6.67 -0.02 20.72
N PRO A 310 6.92 0.25 22.02
CA PRO A 310 6.33 1.42 22.69
C PRO A 310 6.73 2.76 22.08
N VAL A 311 8.01 2.94 21.69
CA VAL A 311 8.45 4.18 21.03
C VAL A 311 7.79 4.34 19.67
N THR A 312 7.65 3.26 18.91
CA THR A 312 6.91 3.25 17.64
C THR A 312 5.46 3.67 17.85
N ALA A 313 4.78 3.10 18.85
CA ALA A 313 3.40 3.45 19.17
C ALA A 313 3.28 4.93 19.58
N LEU A 314 4.20 5.43 20.43
CA LEU A 314 4.22 6.81 20.88
C LEU A 314 4.41 7.78 19.72
N LEU A 315 5.41 7.56 18.85
CA LEU A 315 5.65 8.43 17.69
C LEU A 315 4.49 8.35 16.69
N THR A 316 3.92 7.17 16.47
CA THR A 316 2.73 7.01 15.62
C THR A 316 1.56 7.83 16.13
N VAL A 317 1.24 7.72 17.42
CA VAL A 317 0.13 8.46 18.03
C VAL A 317 0.38 9.96 17.99
N THR A 318 1.60 10.39 18.29
CA THR A 318 2.01 11.80 18.23
C THR A 318 1.89 12.35 16.81
N SER A 319 2.45 11.64 15.82
CA SER A 319 2.33 11.96 14.39
C SER A 319 0.88 12.01 13.93
N TRP A 320 0.06 11.06 14.37
CA TRP A 320 -1.34 11.00 14.00
C TRP A 320 -2.09 12.27 14.41
N PHE A 321 -1.92 12.71 15.66
CA PHE A 321 -2.64 13.88 16.17
C PHE A 321 -2.06 15.21 15.67
N LEU A 322 -0.75 15.32 15.50
CA LEU A 322 -0.07 16.57 15.15
C LEU A 322 0.10 16.80 13.66
N ILE A 323 0.20 15.74 12.85
CA ILE A 323 0.58 15.84 11.43
C ILE A 323 -0.53 15.27 10.54
N GLU A 324 -0.83 13.99 10.70
CA GLU A 324 -1.70 13.27 9.77
C GLU A 324 -3.16 13.75 9.87
N ARG A 325 -3.72 13.84 11.08
CA ARG A 325 -5.11 14.27 11.29
C ARG A 325 -5.35 15.71 10.83
N PRO A 326 -4.48 16.70 11.11
CA PRO A 326 -4.59 18.04 10.53
C PRO A 326 -4.54 18.05 9.01
N ALA A 327 -3.59 17.33 8.39
CA ALA A 327 -3.48 17.25 6.93
C ALA A 327 -4.73 16.62 6.29
N LEU A 328 -5.32 15.61 6.93
CA LEU A 328 -6.59 15.00 6.50
C LEU A 328 -7.78 15.95 6.62
N ARG A 329 -7.81 16.84 7.63
CA ARG A 329 -8.84 17.88 7.73
C ARG A 329 -8.73 18.88 6.60
N LEU A 330 -7.50 19.31 6.25
CA LEU A 330 -7.25 20.19 5.10
C LEU A 330 -7.71 19.53 3.79
N LYS A 331 -7.38 18.25 3.60
CA LYS A 331 -7.86 17.43 2.48
C LYS A 331 -9.39 17.46 2.34
N MET A 332 -10.13 17.34 3.45
CA MET A 332 -11.60 17.40 3.43
C MET A 332 -12.14 18.78 3.05
N ARG A 333 -11.45 19.87 3.44
CA ARG A 333 -11.84 21.24 3.06
C ARG A 333 -11.67 21.46 1.56
N ILE A 334 -10.52 21.09 1.01
CA ILE A 334 -10.25 21.20 -0.44
C ILE A 334 -11.24 20.34 -1.24
N ALA A 335 -11.63 19.17 -0.73
CA ALA A 335 -12.57 18.30 -1.41
C ALA A 335 -13.97 18.93 -1.60
N ARG A 336 -14.38 19.84 -0.72
CA ARG A 336 -15.67 20.53 -0.71
C ARG A 336 -15.68 21.86 -1.46
N SER A 337 -14.52 22.37 -1.89
CA SER A 337 -14.45 23.67 -2.58
C SER A 337 -14.91 23.55 -4.04
N PRO A 338 -15.88 24.36 -4.52
CA PRO A 338 -16.34 24.36 -5.91
C PRO A 338 -15.29 24.84 -6.93
N ALA A 339 -14.23 25.50 -6.47
CA ALA A 339 -13.38 26.39 -7.28
C ALA A 339 -12.31 25.72 -8.18
N LEU A 340 -12.39 24.41 -8.45
CA LEU A 340 -11.44 23.72 -9.34
C LEU A 340 -12.03 23.37 -10.72
N HIS A 341 -13.23 23.88 -11.02
CA HIS A 341 -13.74 23.91 -12.38
C HIS A 341 -13.52 25.33 -12.92
N PRO A 342 -12.52 25.58 -13.78
CA PRO A 342 -12.72 26.65 -14.74
C PRO A 342 -13.94 26.22 -15.56
N GLU A 343 -15.06 26.92 -15.35
CA GLU A 343 -16.17 26.93 -16.29
C GLU A 343 -15.56 27.06 -17.70
N PRO A 344 -15.85 26.14 -18.64
CA PRO A 344 -15.55 26.41 -20.03
C PRO A 344 -16.35 27.67 -20.38
N GLY A 345 -15.66 28.76 -20.67
CA GLY A 345 -16.28 30.04 -21.00
C GLY A 345 -17.37 29.83 -22.05
N LEU A 346 -18.61 29.92 -21.62
CA LEU A 346 -19.72 30.20 -22.50
C LEU A 346 -19.48 31.62 -23.00
N LEU A 347 -18.95 31.72 -24.21
CA LEU A 347 -19.09 32.93 -25.02
C LEU A 347 -20.58 33.31 -24.99
N PRO A 348 -20.94 34.57 -24.70
CA PRO A 348 -22.32 35.02 -24.80
C PRO A 348 -22.76 34.81 -26.25
N ILE A 349 -23.72 33.92 -26.45
CA ILE A 349 -24.55 33.92 -27.66
C ILE A 349 -25.44 35.13 -27.48
N GLU A 350 -25.07 36.25 -28.08
CA GLU A 350 -26.01 37.35 -28.33
C GLU A 350 -27.08 36.82 -29.28
N ALA A 351 -28.29 36.68 -28.75
CA ALA A 351 -29.49 36.48 -29.53
C ALA A 351 -29.87 37.79 -30.22
N SER A 352 -30.19 37.65 -31.51
CA SER A 352 -30.75 38.66 -32.40
C SER A 352 -31.95 39.43 -31.84
N SER A 353 -31.94 40.75 -32.03
CA SER A 353 -33.15 41.56 -32.27
C SER A 353 -32.80 42.87 -32.99
N THR A 354 -32.73 42.81 -34.33
CA THR A 354 -33.42 43.68 -35.32
C THR A 354 -32.88 43.35 -36.71
#